data_AF-A0A2V8K5A4-F1
#
_entry.id   AF-A0A2V8K5A4-F1
#
_cell.length_a   1.000
_cell.length_b   1.000
_cell.length_c   1.000
_cell.angle_alpha   90.00
_cell.angle_beta   90.00
_cell.angle_gamma   90.00
#
_symmetry.space_group_name_H-M   'P 1'
#
loop_
_entity.id
_entity.type
_entity.pdbx_description
1 polymer ?
#
loop_
_entity_poly.entity_id
_entity_poly.type
_entity_poly.pdbx_seq_one_letter_code
_entity_poly.pdbx_strand_id
1 'polypeptide(L)'
;MQAGLAYTFGKSIDDQSVDPVGATSGGALSTTNPRTPTDTRDWRQERGRSDFDRRHVLIVSSLWDLPVGRQKRFASSIRPALNRIVGGWSLNGIYTFMSGEPFSVRSGVRTSNFSHESRVDIVGAKPQVRLQDVPGVIGPVVFKDASAFAIPAPGTNGTGRNIFEAPGYWC
;
A
#
# COMPACT_ATOMS: atom_id res chain seq x y z
N MET A 1 -17.88 15.32 -23.10
CA MET A 1 -17.29 14.40 -22.10
C MET A 1 -15.79 14.45 -22.26
N GLN A 2 -15.07 14.68 -21.17
CA GLN A 2 -13.61 14.65 -21.15
C GLN A 2 -13.19 13.55 -20.17
N ALA A 3 -12.23 12.72 -20.56
CA ALA A 3 -11.68 11.69 -19.69
C ALA A 3 -10.17 11.63 -19.85
N GLY A 4 -9.48 11.38 -18.75
CA GLY A 4 -8.03 11.24 -18.68
C GLY A 4 -7.67 9.89 -18.05
N LEU A 5 -6.57 9.31 -18.53
CA LEU A 5 -6.00 8.09 -17.97
C LEU A 5 -4.49 8.27 -17.86
N ALA A 6 -3.95 7.98 -16.68
CA ALA A 6 -2.52 7.93 -16.42
C ALA A 6 -2.19 6.61 -15.74
N TYR A 7 -1.14 5.95 -16.21
CA TYR A 7 -0.67 4.71 -15.63
C TYR A 7 0.85 4.75 -15.50
N THR A 8 1.32 4.42 -14.30
CA THR A 8 2.74 4.36 -13.97
C THR A 8 3.08 2.95 -13.52
N PHE A 9 4.13 2.40 -14.11
CA PHE A 9 4.73 1.14 -13.71
C PHE A 9 6.19 1.40 -13.35
N GLY A 10 6.56 1.10 -12.10
CA GLY A 10 7.88 1.42 -11.57
C GLY A 10 8.39 0.32 -10.66
N LYS A 11 9.70 0.22 -10.48
CA LYS A 11 10.29 -0.59 -9.41
C LYS A 11 11.41 0.21 -8.78
N SER A 12 11.23 0.53 -7.50
CA SER A 12 12.26 1.15 -6.69
C SER A 12 12.97 0.10 -5.83
N ILE A 13 14.30 0.15 -5.83
CA ILE A 13 15.17 -0.69 -5.01
C ILE A 13 16.17 0.24 -4.35
N ASP A 14 16.30 0.11 -3.03
CA ASP A 14 17.31 0.81 -2.25
C ASP A 14 17.87 -0.11 -1.15
N ASP A 15 18.85 0.38 -0.43
CA ASP A 15 19.42 -0.22 0.77
C ASP A 15 18.92 0.46 2.06
N GLN A 16 18.28 1.62 1.96
CA GLN A 16 17.56 2.23 3.08
C GLN A 16 16.36 3.05 2.57
N SER A 17 15.18 2.73 3.10
CA SER A 17 13.96 3.52 2.89
C SER A 17 13.60 4.24 4.18
N VAL A 18 13.18 5.49 4.07
CA VAL A 18 12.54 6.24 5.15
C VAL A 18 11.27 6.83 4.57
N ASP A 19 10.12 6.26 4.92
CA ASP A 19 8.83 6.88 4.62
C ASP A 19 8.53 7.96 5.69
N PRO A 20 8.40 9.25 5.30
CA PRO A 20 8.03 10.30 6.24
C PRO A 20 6.62 10.14 6.83
N VAL A 21 5.72 9.38 6.19
CA VAL A 21 4.31 9.25 6.62
C VAL A 21 4.13 8.12 7.65
N GLY A 22 4.76 6.96 7.45
CA GLY A 22 4.73 5.81 8.36
C GLY A 22 5.52 5.97 9.67
N ALA A 23 6.48 6.89 9.75
CA ALA A 23 7.29 7.12 10.96
C ALA A 23 6.52 7.78 12.13
N THR A 24 5.31 8.30 11.88
CA THR A 24 4.53 9.09 12.85
C THR A 24 3.44 8.31 13.59
N SER A 25 3.10 7.10 13.13
CA SER A 25 2.09 6.27 13.79
C SER A 25 2.76 5.22 14.68
N GLY A 26 2.92 5.56 15.96
CA GLY A 26 3.44 4.68 17.02
C GLY A 26 2.49 3.52 17.37
N GLY A 27 2.04 2.75 16.36
CA GLY A 27 1.11 1.64 16.50
C GLY A 27 1.34 0.57 15.43
N ALA A 28 1.97 -0.53 15.84
CA ALA A 28 1.83 -1.88 15.29
C ALA A 28 2.07 -2.17 13.78
N LEU A 29 2.70 -1.28 13.01
CA LEU A 29 3.39 -1.62 11.75
C LEU A 29 4.69 -0.80 11.64
N SER A 30 5.67 -1.05 12.51
CA SER A 30 7.04 -0.58 12.32
C SER A 30 7.71 -1.44 11.23
N THR A 31 7.23 -1.30 9.99
CA THR A 31 7.78 -1.94 8.79
C THR A 31 8.84 -1.08 8.13
N THR A 32 8.93 0.21 8.46
CA THR A 32 10.04 1.07 8.02
C THR A 32 11.32 0.58 8.66
N ASN A 33 12.34 0.34 7.83
CA ASN A 33 13.63 -0.15 8.27
C ASN A 33 14.13 0.66 9.49
N PRO A 34 14.72 0.02 10.53
CA PRO A 34 15.51 0.74 11.50
C PRO A 34 16.48 1.64 10.75
N ARG A 35 16.66 2.89 11.20
CA ARG A 35 17.71 3.77 10.65
C ARG A 35 19.12 3.16 10.79
N THR A 36 19.22 2.06 11.53
CA THR A 36 20.38 1.20 11.66
C THR A 36 20.29 0.02 10.68
N PRO A 37 21.24 -0.12 9.74
CA PRO A 37 21.30 -1.32 8.91
C PRO A 37 21.55 -2.55 9.79
N THR A 38 21.04 -3.69 9.34
CA THR A 38 21.19 -4.99 10.02
C THR A 38 22.66 -5.35 10.21
N ASP A 39 23.50 -5.09 9.21
CA ASP A 39 24.96 -5.13 9.30
C ASP A 39 25.55 -3.87 8.67
N THR A 40 26.24 -3.05 9.47
CA THR A 40 26.91 -1.84 9.00
C THR A 40 28.09 -2.12 8.08
N ARG A 41 28.63 -3.35 8.11
CA ARG A 41 29.76 -3.78 7.27
C ARG A 41 29.30 -4.40 5.96
N ASP A 42 28.03 -4.78 5.83
CA ASP A 42 27.48 -5.39 4.62
C ASP A 42 26.06 -4.89 4.30
N TRP A 43 26.01 -3.82 3.51
CA TRP A 43 24.76 -3.21 3.05
C TRP A 43 23.99 -4.05 2.03
N ARG A 44 24.59 -5.13 1.49
CA ARG A 44 23.90 -6.00 0.53
C ARG A 44 22.69 -6.70 1.16
N GLN A 45 22.73 -6.96 2.47
CA GLN A 45 21.62 -7.55 3.21
C GLN A 45 20.42 -6.61 3.39
N GLU A 46 20.64 -5.30 3.20
CA GLU A 46 19.58 -4.30 3.23
C GLU A 46 18.96 -4.01 1.88
N ARG A 47 19.62 -4.41 0.79
CA ARG A 47 19.16 -4.11 -0.56
C ARG A 47 17.86 -4.87 -0.87
N GLY A 48 16.75 -4.14 -0.97
CA GLY A 48 15.42 -4.70 -1.20
C GLY A 48 14.51 -3.72 -1.94
N ARG A 49 13.25 -4.09 -2.15
CA ARG A 49 12.26 -3.13 -2.66
C ARG A 49 12.16 -1.95 -1.68
N SER A 50 12.03 -0.73 -2.19
CA SER A 50 11.83 0.44 -1.35
C SER A 50 10.49 0.34 -0.60
N ASP A 51 10.40 0.87 0.62
CA ASP A 51 9.15 0.85 1.43
C ASP A 51 7.99 1.54 0.67
N PHE A 52 8.30 2.56 -0.12
CA PHE A 52 7.36 3.33 -0.95
C PHE A 52 7.23 2.78 -2.39
N ASP A 53 7.73 1.59 -2.68
CA ASP A 53 7.69 1.01 -4.03
C ASP A 53 6.27 0.55 -4.41
N ARG A 54 5.56 1.42 -5.13
CA ARG A 54 4.24 1.12 -5.70
C ARG A 54 4.40 0.69 -7.14
N ARG A 55 4.35 -0.63 -7.36
CA ARG A 55 4.60 -1.27 -8.66
C ARG A 55 3.65 -0.79 -9.75
N HIS A 56 2.38 -0.61 -9.41
CA HIS A 56 1.33 -0.16 -10.32
C HIS A 56 0.57 1.02 -9.71
N VAL A 57 0.45 2.11 -10.47
CA VAL A 57 -0.41 3.25 -10.11
C VAL A 57 -1.24 3.60 -11.34
N LEU A 58 -2.57 3.55 -11.21
CA LEU A 58 -3.53 3.90 -12.24
C LEU A 58 -4.39 5.05 -11.72
N ILE A 59 -4.48 6.12 -12.50
CA ILE A 59 -5.35 7.26 -12.22
C ILE A 59 -6.28 7.43 -13.41
N VAL A 60 -7.58 7.43 -13.14
CA VAL A 60 -8.64 7.67 -14.13
C VAL A 60 -9.40 8.90 -13.70
N SER A 61 -9.52 9.89 -14.58
CA SER A 61 -10.32 11.09 -14.34
C SER A 61 -11.41 11.22 -15.40
N SER A 62 -12.58 11.67 -15.00
CA SER A 62 -13.72 11.88 -15.91
C SER A 62 -14.50 13.13 -15.52
N LEU A 63 -14.82 13.93 -16.53
CA LEU A 63 -15.73 15.06 -16.44
C LEU A 63 -16.86 14.86 -17.46
N TRP A 64 -18.06 14.73 -16.93
CA TRP A 64 -19.27 14.56 -17.72
C TRP A 64 -20.29 15.65 -17.39
N ASP A 65 -20.48 16.57 -18.33
CA ASP A 65 -21.61 17.50 -18.30
C ASP A 65 -22.89 16.72 -18.61
N LEU A 66 -23.77 16.63 -17.60
CA LEU A 66 -25.04 15.93 -17.75
C LEU A 66 -25.88 16.68 -18.78
N PRO A 67 -26.34 16.03 -19.87
CA PRO A 67 -27.08 16.70 -20.91
C PRO A 67 -28.56 16.84 -20.52
N VAL A 68 -28.82 17.33 -19.32
CA VAL A 68 -30.14 17.57 -18.73
C VAL A 68 -30.40 19.08 -18.67
N GLY A 69 -31.57 19.49 -19.12
CA GLY A 69 -32.03 20.88 -19.07
C GLY A 69 -32.59 21.37 -20.41
N ARG A 70 -33.03 22.62 -20.39
CA ARG A 70 -33.63 23.29 -21.55
C ARG A 70 -32.62 23.35 -22.69
N GLN A 71 -33.06 22.96 -23.89
CA GLN A 71 -32.20 22.82 -25.09
C GLN A 71 -31.06 21.79 -24.99
N LYS A 72 -31.09 20.88 -24.01
CA LYS A 72 -30.19 19.73 -23.93
C LYS A 72 -30.89 18.44 -24.35
N ARG A 73 -30.14 17.33 -24.43
CA ARG A 73 -30.62 16.03 -24.94
C ARG A 73 -31.75 15.45 -24.09
N PHE A 74 -31.71 15.66 -22.77
CA PHE A 74 -32.74 15.22 -21.83
C PHE A 74 -33.44 16.41 -21.20
N ALA A 75 -34.76 16.30 -20.97
CA ALA A 75 -35.60 17.36 -20.42
C ALA A 75 -35.56 18.68 -21.22
N SER A 76 -35.50 18.58 -22.55
CA SER A 76 -35.34 19.72 -23.48
C SER A 76 -36.43 20.79 -23.37
N SER A 77 -37.66 20.38 -23.01
CA SER A 77 -38.86 21.22 -22.87
C SER A 77 -39.20 21.60 -21.42
N ILE A 78 -38.28 21.40 -20.47
CA ILE A 78 -38.55 21.65 -19.05
C ILE A 78 -38.83 23.13 -18.76
N ARG A 79 -39.76 23.39 -17.84
CA ARG A 79 -40.17 24.76 -17.47
C ARG A 79 -38.97 25.57 -16.96
N PRO A 80 -38.89 26.89 -17.22
CA PRO A 80 -37.75 27.73 -16.85
C PRO A 80 -37.38 27.66 -15.36
N ALA A 81 -38.38 27.58 -14.48
CA ALA A 81 -38.18 27.46 -13.04
C ALA A 81 -37.52 26.13 -12.64
N LEU A 82 -37.91 25.03 -13.27
CA LEU A 82 -37.32 23.71 -13.02
C LEU A 82 -35.92 23.60 -13.65
N ASN A 83 -35.67 24.23 -14.81
CA ASN A 83 -34.36 24.25 -15.44
C ASN A 83 -33.25 24.84 -14.55
N ARG A 84 -33.58 25.76 -13.64
CA ARG A 84 -32.62 26.32 -12.69
C ARG A 84 -32.14 25.31 -11.64
N ILE A 85 -32.91 24.24 -11.42
CA ILE A 85 -32.60 23.23 -10.40
C ILE A 85 -31.93 22.01 -11.04
N VAL A 86 -32.42 21.57 -12.19
CA VAL A 86 -31.97 20.32 -12.85
C VAL A 86 -31.09 20.55 -14.09
N GLY A 87 -30.90 21.79 -14.53
CA GLY A 87 -30.03 22.11 -15.66
C GLY A 87 -28.60 22.43 -15.24
N GLY A 88 -27.63 22.09 -16.09
CA GLY A 88 -26.24 22.54 -15.94
C GLY A 88 -25.39 21.76 -14.93
N TRP A 89 -25.83 20.57 -14.53
CA TRP A 89 -25.02 19.69 -13.67
C TRP A 89 -23.83 19.12 -14.43
N SER A 90 -22.69 19.06 -13.76
CA SER A 90 -21.49 18.35 -14.21
C SER A 90 -21.07 17.35 -13.15
N LEU A 91 -20.78 16.12 -13.57
CA LEU A 91 -20.23 15.08 -12.71
C LEU A 91 -18.73 15.01 -12.94
N ASN A 92 -17.95 15.14 -11.87
CA ASN A 92 -16.52 14.94 -11.88
C ASN A 92 -16.17 13.75 -10.98
N GLY A 93 -15.30 12.86 -11.48
CA GLY A 93 -14.80 11.73 -10.73
C GLY A 93 -13.31 11.54 -11.01
N ILE A 94 -12.56 11.24 -9.96
CA ILE A 94 -11.18 10.78 -10.02
C ILE A 94 -11.15 9.45 -9.30
N TYR A 95 -10.58 8.44 -9.93
CA TYR A 95 -10.39 7.11 -9.37
C TYR A 95 -8.91 6.78 -9.42
N THR A 96 -8.32 6.48 -8.27
CA THR A 96 -6.92 6.10 -8.14
C THR A 96 -6.85 4.68 -7.64
N PHE A 97 -6.13 3.83 -8.37
CA PHE A 97 -5.80 2.47 -7.94
C PHE A 97 -4.28 2.34 -7.83
N MET A 98 -3.82 1.71 -6.76
CA MET A 98 -2.40 1.53 -6.52
C MET A 98 -2.13 0.15 -5.93
N SER A 99 -1.03 -0.49 -6.37
CA SER A 99 -0.55 -1.72 -5.75
C SER A 99 -0.14 -1.47 -4.29
N GLY A 100 -0.08 -2.54 -3.51
CA GLY A 100 0.34 -2.44 -2.12
C GLY A 100 1.83 -2.19 -1.98
N GLU A 101 2.19 -1.70 -0.82
CA GLU A 101 3.56 -1.41 -0.43
C GLU A 101 4.26 -2.69 0.04
N PRO A 102 5.54 -2.87 -0.28
CA PRO A 102 6.28 -4.02 0.19
C PRO A 102 6.71 -3.82 1.65
N PHE A 103 6.72 -4.90 2.43
CA PHE A 103 7.00 -4.84 3.86
C PHE A 103 7.78 -6.06 4.38
N SER A 104 8.38 -5.89 5.55
CA SER A 104 9.13 -6.93 6.28
C SER A 104 8.40 -7.32 7.56
N VAL A 105 8.44 -8.60 7.92
CA VAL A 105 7.94 -9.09 9.22
C VAL A 105 9.13 -9.23 10.17
N ARG A 106 9.01 -8.68 11.38
CA ARG A 106 10.06 -8.72 12.40
C ARG A 106 9.79 -9.81 13.43
N SER A 107 10.86 -10.36 14.00
CA SER A 107 10.80 -11.55 14.87
C SER A 107 10.50 -11.25 16.35
N GLY A 108 10.48 -9.98 16.75
CA GLY A 108 10.43 -9.55 18.15
C GLY A 108 11.78 -9.63 18.87
N VAL A 109 12.81 -10.18 18.23
CA VAL A 109 14.07 -10.57 18.88
C VAL A 109 15.28 -10.03 18.13
N ARG A 110 16.35 -9.74 18.87
CA ARG A 110 17.65 -9.33 18.35
C ARG A 110 18.56 -10.56 18.29
N THR A 111 18.62 -11.26 17.15
CA THR A 111 19.31 -12.56 17.05
C THR A 111 20.78 -12.44 16.62
N SER A 112 21.15 -11.39 15.89
CA SER A 112 22.51 -11.19 15.40
C SER A 112 23.35 -10.21 16.21
N ASN A 113 22.77 -9.07 16.63
CA ASN A 113 23.44 -8.03 17.42
C ASN A 113 22.41 -7.17 18.16
N PHE A 114 22.87 -6.25 19.01
CA PHE A 114 21.97 -5.38 19.80
C PHE A 114 21.55 -4.09 19.09
N SER A 115 21.86 -3.85 17.81
CA SER A 115 21.54 -2.58 17.14
C SER A 115 20.19 -2.55 16.42
N HIS A 116 19.57 -3.73 16.18
CA HIS A 116 18.31 -3.84 15.43
C HIS A 116 17.54 -5.11 15.82
N GLU A 117 16.26 -5.15 15.46
CA GLU A 117 15.43 -6.36 15.56
C GLU A 117 15.52 -7.17 14.26
N SER A 118 15.80 -8.45 14.37
CA SER A 118 15.98 -9.34 13.23
C SER A 118 14.64 -9.65 12.56
N ARG A 119 14.65 -9.82 11.23
CA ARG A 119 13.46 -10.21 10.48
C ARG A 119 13.11 -11.67 10.82
N VAL A 120 11.87 -12.09 10.61
CA VAL A 120 11.50 -13.51 10.79
C VAL A 120 12.24 -14.39 9.79
N ASP A 121 12.45 -15.65 10.15
CA ASP A 121 12.69 -16.72 9.18
C ASP A 121 11.36 -17.31 8.70
N ILE A 122 11.35 -17.82 7.47
CA ILE A 122 10.19 -18.54 6.92
C ILE A 122 10.43 -20.03 7.07
N VAL A 123 9.52 -20.71 7.77
CA VAL A 123 9.52 -22.17 7.90
C VAL A 123 8.56 -22.75 6.87
N GLY A 124 9.09 -23.56 5.95
CA GLY A 124 8.30 -24.15 4.87
C GLY A 124 7.98 -23.15 3.75
N ALA A 125 6.72 -23.12 3.31
CA ALA A 125 6.30 -22.27 2.19
C ALA A 125 6.05 -20.82 2.65
N LYS A 126 6.47 -19.86 1.83
CA LYS A 126 6.21 -18.43 2.09
C LYS A 126 4.70 -18.18 2.17
N PRO A 127 4.21 -17.60 3.28
CA PRO A 127 2.78 -17.34 3.44
C PRO A 127 2.32 -16.25 2.47
N GLN A 128 1.09 -16.42 1.96
CA GLN A 128 0.44 -15.44 1.09
C GLN A 128 -0.18 -14.32 1.93
N VAL A 129 0.00 -13.07 1.50
CA VAL A 129 -0.59 -11.89 2.15
C VAL A 129 -2.03 -11.77 1.67
N ARG A 130 -2.99 -11.78 2.59
CA ARG A 130 -4.41 -11.58 2.27
C ARG A 130 -5.14 -10.92 3.43
N LEU A 131 -5.93 -9.88 3.13
CA LEU A 131 -6.84 -9.30 4.12
C LEU A 131 -7.90 -10.31 4.51
N GLN A 132 -8.01 -10.53 5.81
CA GLN A 132 -8.99 -11.42 6.40
C GLN A 132 -9.20 -11.07 7.87
N ASP A 133 -10.38 -11.39 8.38
CA ASP A 133 -10.69 -11.23 9.80
C ASP A 133 -10.33 -12.51 10.56
N VAL A 134 -9.73 -12.34 11.73
CA VAL A 134 -9.47 -13.43 12.67
C VAL A 134 -10.27 -13.17 13.94
N PRO A 135 -11.10 -14.13 14.39
CA PRO A 135 -11.90 -13.98 15.61
C PRO A 135 -11.03 -13.59 16.81
N GLY A 136 -11.42 -12.55 17.54
CA GLY A 136 -10.69 -12.05 18.71
C GLY A 136 -9.53 -11.10 18.40
N VAL A 137 -9.25 -10.82 17.13
CA VAL A 137 -8.28 -9.79 16.70
C VAL A 137 -9.06 -8.58 16.19
N ILE A 138 -8.70 -7.38 16.66
CA ILE A 138 -9.33 -6.13 16.21
C ILE A 138 -8.72 -5.75 14.86
N GLY A 139 -9.57 -5.67 13.84
CA GLY A 139 -9.20 -5.24 12.50
C GLY A 139 -8.71 -6.37 11.59
N PRO A 140 -8.60 -6.09 10.28
CA PRO A 140 -8.16 -7.09 9.32
C PRO A 140 -6.68 -7.42 9.53
N VAL A 141 -6.35 -8.70 9.47
CA VAL A 141 -4.97 -9.19 9.47
C VAL A 141 -4.57 -9.63 8.07
N VAL A 142 -3.26 -9.65 7.81
CA VAL A 142 -2.69 -10.10 6.53
C VAL A 142 -2.22 -11.56 6.54
N PHE A 143 -2.08 -12.14 7.73
CA PHE A 143 -1.73 -13.54 7.97
C PHE A 143 -2.70 -14.16 8.97
N LYS A 144 -3.06 -15.43 8.80
CA LYS A 144 -4.05 -16.12 9.67
C LYS A 144 -3.45 -16.46 11.03
N ASP A 145 -2.21 -16.90 10.98
CA ASP A 145 -1.42 -17.37 12.10
C ASP A 145 0.06 -17.11 11.80
N ALA A 146 0.91 -17.35 12.79
CA ALA A 146 2.35 -17.17 12.67
C ALA A 146 3.12 -18.48 12.40
N SER A 147 2.43 -19.57 12.00
CA SER A 147 3.06 -20.90 11.89
C SER A 147 4.17 -20.99 10.83
N ALA A 148 4.09 -20.14 9.80
CA ALA A 148 5.10 -20.03 8.76
C ALA A 148 6.30 -19.15 9.15
N PHE A 149 6.29 -18.55 10.35
CA PHE A 149 7.35 -17.66 10.84
C PHE A 149 8.07 -18.28 12.03
N ALA A 150 9.40 -18.16 12.04
CA ALA A 150 10.23 -18.52 13.16
C ALA A 150 11.18 -17.39 13.56
N ILE A 151 11.63 -17.43 14.80
CA ILE A 151 12.75 -16.62 15.26
C ILE A 151 14.02 -17.17 14.59
N PRO A 152 14.83 -16.32 13.93
CA PRO A 152 16.05 -16.76 13.28
C PRO A 152 17.07 -17.36 14.25
N ALA A 153 17.99 -18.16 13.73
CA ALA A 153 19.08 -18.72 14.53
C ALA A 153 20.00 -17.61 15.09
N PRO A 154 20.65 -17.81 16.25
CA PRO A 154 21.63 -16.86 16.78
C PRO A 154 22.72 -16.53 15.75
N GLY A 155 23.06 -15.25 15.62
CA GLY A 155 24.01 -14.73 14.63
C GLY A 155 23.40 -14.44 13.25
N THR A 156 22.13 -14.79 13.00
CA THR A 156 21.45 -14.56 11.72
C THR A 156 20.44 -13.42 11.81
N ASN A 157 20.09 -12.86 10.64
CA ASN A 157 19.23 -11.68 10.51
C ASN A 157 17.81 -11.99 10.02
N GLY A 158 17.54 -13.26 9.75
CA GLY A 158 16.31 -13.74 9.17
C GLY A 158 16.22 -13.52 7.66
N THR A 159 14.99 -13.35 7.19
CA THR A 159 14.67 -13.14 5.77
C THR A 159 15.19 -11.81 5.21
N GLY A 160 15.15 -11.69 3.88
CA GLY A 160 15.49 -10.44 3.18
C GLY A 160 14.49 -9.31 3.43
N ARG A 161 14.91 -8.08 3.14
CA ARG A 161 14.06 -6.89 3.28
C ARG A 161 12.92 -6.88 2.25
N ASN A 162 11.72 -6.54 2.71
CA ASN A 162 10.56 -6.19 1.90
C ASN A 162 10.13 -7.30 0.93
N ILE A 163 10.15 -8.53 1.43
CA ILE A 163 9.78 -9.71 0.66
C ILE A 163 8.26 -9.88 0.56
N PHE A 164 7.45 -9.30 1.44
CA PHE A 164 6.00 -9.35 1.37
C PHE A 164 5.45 -8.11 0.66
N GLU A 165 4.29 -8.22 0.05
CA GLU A 165 3.58 -7.10 -0.59
C GLU A 165 2.20 -6.98 0.02
N ALA A 166 1.86 -5.78 0.49
CA ALA A 166 0.55 -5.49 1.04
C ALA A 166 -0.53 -5.60 -0.05
N PRO A 167 -1.81 -5.72 0.35
CA PRO A 167 -2.92 -5.59 -0.58
C PRO A 167 -2.92 -4.23 -1.28
N GLY A 168 -3.30 -4.21 -2.57
CA GLY A 168 -3.55 -2.97 -3.29
C GLY A 168 -4.78 -2.24 -2.76
N TYR A 169 -4.84 -0.93 -2.98
CA TYR A 169 -5.94 -0.08 -2.53
C TYR A 169 -6.34 0.95 -3.58
N TRP A 170 -7.55 1.49 -3.42
CA TRP A 170 -8.12 2.49 -4.31
C TRP A 170 -8.86 3.58 -3.53
N CYS A 171 -8.91 4.77 -4.10
CA CYS A 171 -9.65 5.93 -3.59
C CYS A 171 -10.23 6.79 -4.71
#